data_AF-A0A1G5TGS9-F1
#
_entry.id   AF-A0A1G5TGS9-F1
#
_cell.length_a   1.000
_cell.length_b   1.000
_cell.length_c   1.000
_cell.angle_alpha   90.00
_cell.angle_beta   90.00
_cell.angle_gamma   90.00
#
_symmetry.space_group_name_H-M   'P 1'
#
loop_
_entity.id
_entity.type
_entity.pdbx_description
1 polymer ?
#
loop_
_entity_poly.entity_id
_entity_poly.type
_entity_poly.pdbx_seq_one_letter_code
_entity_poly.pdbx_strand_id
1 'polypeptide(L)'
;MKPDCAGVVDIFTDGACKGNPGVGGWGALLQYNGHRRELFGGEKLTTNNRMELLAVIRSLEALKQRCNVRLHTDSQYVQKGISEWIHSWKKRDWRTASKKPVKNDDLWKELDLLTQRHNIEWLWVRGHSGHEGNEQADQLANRGVECVLENLDGSPSAAEKCEINESLWK
;
A
#
# COMPACT_ATOMS: atom_id res chain seq x y z
N MET A 1 8.82 -6.99 -25.45
CA MET A 1 9.03 -6.65 -24.02
C MET A 1 9.05 -5.13 -23.94
N LYS A 2 8.18 -4.49 -23.14
CA LYS A 2 8.32 -3.03 -22.92
C LYS A 2 9.64 -2.79 -22.18
N PRO A 3 10.36 -1.70 -22.46
CA PRO A 3 11.58 -1.38 -21.73
C PRO A 3 11.24 -1.22 -20.24
N ASP A 4 12.16 -1.64 -19.38
CA ASP A 4 12.07 -1.37 -17.95
C ASP A 4 12.05 0.15 -17.72
N CYS A 5 11.46 0.61 -16.61
CA CYS A 5 11.53 2.02 -16.23
C CYS A 5 13.00 2.51 -16.26
N ALA A 6 13.26 3.61 -16.97
CA ALA A 6 14.62 4.14 -17.13
C ALA A 6 15.19 4.77 -15.85
N GLY A 7 14.38 4.95 -14.81
CA GLY A 7 14.78 5.51 -13.51
C GLY A 7 14.16 4.78 -12.32
N VAL A 8 14.37 5.33 -11.13
CA VAL A 8 13.84 4.81 -9.87
C VAL A 8 12.53 5.50 -9.53
N VAL A 9 11.51 4.72 -9.19
CA VAL A 9 10.23 5.23 -8.68
C VAL A 9 10.28 5.21 -7.15
N ASP A 10 10.10 6.36 -6.53
CA ASP A 10 9.92 6.46 -5.09
C ASP A 10 8.45 6.25 -4.74
N ILE A 11 8.17 5.37 -3.80
CA ILE A 11 6.81 5.08 -3.33
C ILE A 11 6.80 5.24 -1.82
N PHE A 12 5.86 6.02 -1.31
CA PHE A 12 5.60 6.18 0.13
C PHE A 12 4.22 5.62 0.41
N THR A 13 4.06 4.82 1.44
CA THR A 13 2.80 4.12 1.73
C THR A 13 2.46 4.16 3.20
N ASP A 14 1.19 4.36 3.51
CA ASP A 14 0.66 4.29 4.87
C ASP A 14 -0.77 3.74 4.92
N GLY A 15 -1.17 3.25 6.09
CA GLY A 15 -2.49 2.71 6.38
C GLY A 15 -3.03 3.20 7.72
N ALA A 16 -4.29 3.65 7.71
CA ALA A 16 -4.99 4.16 8.88
C ALA A 16 -6.27 3.36 9.14
N CYS A 17 -6.65 3.22 10.40
CA CYS A 17 -7.89 2.54 10.79
C CYS A 17 -8.53 3.21 12.02
N LYS A 18 -9.80 3.61 11.93
CA LYS A 18 -10.59 4.14 13.06
C LYS A 18 -11.30 2.97 13.75
N GLY A 19 -10.66 2.46 14.80
CA GLY A 19 -10.98 1.18 15.42
C GLY A 19 -10.26 0.02 14.72
N ASN A 20 -9.99 -1.09 15.42
CA ASN A 20 -9.21 -2.20 14.86
C ASN A 20 -9.78 -3.57 15.32
N PRO A 21 -10.76 -4.15 14.59
CA PRO A 21 -11.23 -3.73 13.26
C PRO A 21 -12.16 -2.51 13.27
N GLY A 22 -12.23 -1.81 12.14
CA GLY A 22 -13.04 -0.60 11.96
C GLY A 22 -12.98 -0.05 10.53
N VAL A 23 -13.43 1.18 10.34
CA VAL A 23 -13.30 1.86 9.03
C VAL A 23 -11.83 2.19 8.81
N GLY A 24 -11.27 1.75 7.69
CA GLY A 24 -9.85 1.98 7.37
C GLY A 24 -9.65 2.62 6.01
N GLY A 25 -8.50 3.23 5.86
CA GLY A 25 -8.04 3.86 4.63
C GLY A 25 -6.56 3.58 4.41
N TRP A 26 -6.17 3.55 3.15
CA TRP A 26 -4.79 3.35 2.70
C TRP A 26 -4.41 4.52 1.78
N GLY A 27 -3.13 4.89 1.80
CA GLY A 27 -2.59 6.00 1.04
C GLY A 27 -1.24 5.65 0.45
N ALA A 28 -1.00 6.07 -0.79
CA ALA A 28 0.29 5.93 -1.45
C ALA A 28 0.64 7.14 -2.30
N LEU A 29 1.87 7.62 -2.17
CA LEU A 29 2.46 8.66 -3.00
C LEU A 29 3.55 8.04 -3.87
N LEU A 30 3.41 8.14 -5.19
CA LEU A 30 4.42 7.72 -6.15
C LEU A 30 5.11 8.96 -6.73
N GLN A 31 6.44 8.94 -6.80
CA GLN A 31 7.24 10.00 -7.40
C GLN A 31 8.21 9.41 -8.42
N TYR A 32 8.27 10.01 -9.61
CA TYR A 32 9.22 9.62 -10.64
C TYR A 32 9.47 10.77 -11.62
N ASN A 33 10.74 11.07 -11.88
CA ASN A 33 11.18 12.17 -12.77
C ASN A 33 10.50 13.52 -12.49
N GLY A 34 10.31 13.88 -11.21
CA GLY A 34 9.67 15.13 -10.80
C GLY A 34 8.13 15.13 -10.88
N HIS A 35 7.52 14.06 -11.39
CA HIS A 35 6.08 13.87 -11.36
C HIS A 35 5.66 13.17 -10.07
N ARG A 36 4.51 13.58 -9.51
CA ARG A 36 3.89 12.97 -8.34
C ARG A 36 2.53 12.38 -8.73
N ARG A 37 2.18 11.24 -8.12
CA ARG A 37 0.86 10.62 -8.22
C ARG A 37 0.40 10.19 -6.84
N GLU A 38 -0.78 10.65 -6.46
CA GLU A 38 -1.42 10.29 -5.20
C GLU A 38 -2.46 9.19 -5.46
N LEU A 39 -2.46 8.17 -4.61
CA LEU A 39 -3.44 7.09 -4.59
C LEU A 39 -3.97 6.97 -3.17
N PHE A 40 -5.27 6.76 -3.03
CA PHE A 40 -5.90 6.46 -1.75
C PHE A 40 -7.18 5.67 -1.96
N GLY A 41 -7.64 5.03 -0.90
CA GLY A 41 -8.91 4.32 -0.87
C GLY A 41 -9.17 3.81 0.54
N GLY A 42 -10.27 3.10 0.75
CA GLY A 42 -10.60 2.58 2.07
C GLY A 42 -11.64 1.47 2.08
N GLU A 43 -11.82 0.86 3.24
CA GLU A 43 -12.76 -0.23 3.49
C GLU A 43 -13.58 0.03 4.76
N LYS A 44 -14.88 -0.31 4.72
CA LYS A 44 -15.82 -0.08 5.84
C LYS A 44 -15.48 -0.89 7.10
N LEU A 45 -14.91 -2.08 6.92
CA LEU A 45 -14.56 -2.98 8.02
C LEU A 45 -13.25 -3.70 7.70
N THR A 46 -12.17 -3.21 8.26
CA THR A 46 -10.81 -3.68 7.99
C THR A 46 -9.92 -3.51 9.23
N THR A 47 -8.62 -3.67 9.08
CA THR A 47 -7.62 -3.48 10.16
C THR A 47 -6.46 -2.63 9.66
N ASN A 48 -5.69 -2.01 10.56
CA ASN A 48 -4.52 -1.22 10.18
C ASN A 48 -3.55 -2.00 9.28
N ASN A 49 -3.18 -3.21 9.70
CA ASN A 49 -2.26 -4.08 8.96
C ASN A 49 -2.75 -4.43 7.54
N ARG A 50 -4.08 -4.50 7.31
CA ARG A 50 -4.63 -4.72 5.98
C ARG A 50 -4.50 -3.47 5.11
N MET A 51 -4.76 -2.29 5.68
CA MET A 51 -4.61 -1.02 4.98
C MET A 51 -3.15 -0.72 4.63
N GLU A 52 -2.22 -1.00 5.55
CA GLU A 52 -0.78 -0.89 5.28
C GLU A 52 -0.35 -1.80 4.12
N LEU A 53 -0.82 -3.06 4.09
CA LEU A 53 -0.56 -3.98 2.98
C LEU A 53 -1.20 -3.50 1.67
N LEU A 54 -2.45 -3.05 1.71
CA LEU A 54 -3.16 -2.57 0.53
C LEU A 54 -2.51 -1.33 -0.07
N ALA A 55 -1.98 -0.41 0.74
CA ALA A 55 -1.24 0.75 0.25
C ALA A 55 -0.07 0.33 -0.65
N VAL A 56 0.74 -0.63 -0.18
CA VAL A 56 1.85 -1.22 -0.92
C VAL A 56 1.35 -1.90 -2.19
N ILE A 57 0.37 -2.79 -2.08
CA ILE A 57 -0.17 -3.54 -3.22
C ILE A 57 -0.67 -2.60 -4.32
N ARG A 58 -1.56 -1.66 -3.98
CA ARG A 58 -2.17 -0.73 -4.94
C ARG A 58 -1.12 0.19 -5.57
N SER A 59 -0.09 0.58 -4.83
CA SER A 59 1.01 1.37 -5.38
C SER A 59 1.84 0.60 -6.43
N LEU A 60 2.11 -0.69 -6.19
CA LEU A 60 2.86 -1.54 -7.12
C LEU A 60 2.03 -1.95 -8.34
N GLU A 61 0.73 -2.21 -8.17
CA GLU A 61 -0.20 -2.48 -9.28
C GLU A 61 -0.32 -1.31 -10.25
N ALA A 62 -0.24 -0.07 -9.75
CA ALA A 62 -0.30 1.14 -10.56
C ALA A 62 0.88 1.26 -11.55
N LEU A 63 1.96 0.48 -11.35
CA LEU A 63 3.11 0.44 -12.26
C LEU A 63 2.80 -0.44 -13.50
N LYS A 64 2.74 0.21 -14.66
CA LYS A 64 2.38 -0.45 -15.93
C LYS A 64 3.47 -1.36 -16.51
N GLN A 65 4.70 -1.28 -16.01
CA GLN A 65 5.86 -2.05 -16.46
C GLN A 65 6.82 -2.35 -15.31
N ARG A 66 7.82 -3.20 -15.55
CA ARG A 66 8.87 -3.50 -14.56
C ARG A 66 9.67 -2.24 -14.27
N CYS A 67 9.89 -1.95 -12.99
CA CYS A 67 10.57 -0.73 -12.54
C CYS A 67 11.49 -1.03 -11.36
N ASN A 68 12.51 -0.18 -11.19
CA ASN A 68 13.28 -0.08 -9.95
C ASN A 68 12.49 0.80 -8.99
N VAL A 69 12.21 0.32 -7.79
CA VAL A 69 11.33 0.97 -6.81
C VAL A 69 12.07 1.13 -5.50
N ARG A 70 12.00 2.33 -4.91
CA ARG A 70 12.34 2.57 -3.50
C ARG A 70 11.02 2.72 -2.74
N LEU A 71 10.69 1.73 -1.93
CA LEU A 71 9.43 1.70 -1.21
C LEU A 71 9.65 2.05 0.26
N HIS A 72 9.11 3.20 0.65
CA HIS A 72 9.14 3.75 1.99
C HIS A 72 7.87 3.39 2.75
N THR A 73 8.03 2.78 3.91
CA THR A 73 6.93 2.48 4.84
C THR A 73 7.44 2.55 6.27
N ASP A 74 6.61 3.01 7.20
CA ASP A 74 6.87 2.91 8.64
C ASP A 74 6.23 1.67 9.28
N SER A 75 5.43 0.92 8.51
CA SER A 75 4.80 -0.32 8.96
C SER A 75 5.86 -1.38 9.28
N GLN A 76 6.00 -1.65 10.58
CA GLN A 76 6.78 -2.80 11.04
C GLN A 76 6.17 -4.13 10.59
N TYR A 77 4.86 -4.17 10.37
CA TYR A 77 4.17 -5.38 9.91
C TYR A 77 4.56 -5.72 8.48
N VAL A 78 4.55 -4.74 7.58
CA VAL A 78 5.02 -4.89 6.20
C VAL A 78 6.52 -5.20 6.19
N GLN A 79 7.32 -4.41 6.90
CA GLN A 79 8.78 -4.56 6.92
C GLN A 79 9.19 -5.98 7.35
N LYS A 80 8.73 -6.45 8.50
CA LYS A 80 9.07 -7.79 9.00
C LYS A 80 8.46 -8.89 8.14
N GLY A 81 7.27 -8.67 7.61
CA GLY A 81 6.63 -9.65 6.74
C GLY A 81 7.45 -9.92 5.47
N ILE A 82 7.92 -8.87 4.80
CA ILE A 82 8.79 -8.99 3.62
C ILE A 82 10.19 -9.51 3.97
N SER A 83 10.84 -8.95 4.99
CA SER A 83 12.24 -9.27 5.27
C SER A 83 12.41 -10.66 5.91
N GLU A 84 11.48 -11.08 6.77
CA GLU A 84 11.64 -12.26 7.62
C GLU A 84 10.61 -13.34 7.30
N TRP A 85 9.31 -13.01 7.33
CA TRP A 85 8.27 -14.03 7.47
C TRP A 85 7.86 -14.70 6.15
N ILE A 86 7.80 -13.93 5.06
CA ILE A 86 7.29 -14.39 3.76
C ILE A 86 8.05 -15.61 3.23
N HIS A 87 9.37 -15.66 3.44
CA HIS A 87 10.22 -16.78 3.05
C HIS A 87 9.83 -18.10 3.74
N SER A 88 9.48 -18.03 5.02
CA SER A 88 9.04 -19.18 5.81
C SER A 88 7.62 -19.59 5.44
N TRP A 89 6.72 -18.62 5.25
CA TRP A 89 5.35 -18.86 4.85
C TRP A 89 5.25 -19.55 3.49
N LYS A 90 6.01 -19.09 2.49
CA LYS A 90 6.06 -19.73 1.16
C LYS A 90 6.51 -21.20 1.25
N LYS A 91 7.55 -21.50 2.05
CA LYS A 91 8.02 -22.87 2.28
C LYS A 91 6.99 -23.76 2.99
N ARG A 92 6.05 -23.16 3.71
CA ARG A 92 5.00 -23.84 4.49
C ARG A 92 3.62 -23.71 3.87
N ASP A 93 3.54 -23.44 2.58
CA ASP A 93 2.27 -23.28 1.85
C ASP A 93 1.31 -22.29 2.53
N TRP A 94 1.86 -21.14 2.94
CA TRP A 94 1.15 -20.05 3.62
C TRP A 94 0.45 -20.45 4.92
N ARG A 95 1.07 -21.39 5.67
CA ARG A 95 0.60 -21.83 6.99
C ARG A 95 1.57 -21.49 8.11
N THR A 96 0.99 -21.18 9.27
CA THR A 96 1.70 -20.98 10.54
C THR A 96 2.22 -22.30 11.11
N ALA A 97 3.06 -22.24 12.15
CA ALA A 97 3.55 -23.44 12.86
C ALA A 97 2.40 -24.31 13.40
N SER A 98 1.27 -23.69 13.78
CA SER A 98 0.04 -24.37 14.21
C SER A 98 -0.83 -24.90 13.05
N LYS A 99 -0.31 -24.94 11.81
CA LYS A 99 -0.99 -25.38 10.57
C LYS A 99 -2.21 -24.55 10.14
N LYS A 100 -2.49 -23.44 10.84
CA LYS A 100 -3.52 -22.47 10.45
C LYS A 100 -3.02 -21.58 9.32
N PRO A 101 -3.91 -21.08 8.43
CA PRO A 101 -3.56 -20.06 7.45
C PRO A 101 -2.87 -18.87 8.11
N VAL A 102 -1.90 -18.27 7.40
CA VAL A 102 -1.29 -17.01 7.81
C VAL A 102 -2.35 -15.91 7.81
N LYS A 103 -2.28 -15.00 8.77
CA LYS A 103 -3.19 -13.86 8.82
C LYS A 103 -2.94 -12.95 7.62
N ASN A 104 -4.01 -12.53 6.95
CA ASN A 104 -3.95 -11.72 5.71
C ASN A 104 -3.18 -12.42 4.58
N ASP A 105 -3.27 -13.75 4.47
CA ASP A 105 -2.57 -14.51 3.42
C ASP A 105 -3.06 -14.15 2.02
N ASP A 106 -4.30 -13.70 1.88
CA ASP A 106 -4.88 -13.11 0.67
C ASP A 106 -3.99 -11.98 0.13
N LEU A 107 -3.73 -10.97 0.96
CA LEU A 107 -2.95 -9.80 0.59
C LEU A 107 -1.45 -10.12 0.46
N TRP A 108 -0.93 -10.99 1.32
CA TRP A 108 0.48 -11.36 1.24
C TRP A 108 0.84 -12.13 -0.03
N LYS A 109 -0.05 -13.01 -0.51
CA LYS A 109 0.13 -13.71 -1.79
C LYS A 109 0.13 -12.74 -2.96
N GLU A 110 -0.77 -11.77 -2.96
CA GLU A 110 -0.83 -10.72 -3.97
C GLU A 110 0.44 -9.87 -3.98
N LEU A 111 0.90 -9.43 -2.80
CA LEU A 111 2.15 -8.70 -2.65
C LEU A 111 3.35 -9.54 -3.13
N ASP A 112 3.43 -10.83 -2.80
CA ASP A 112 4.52 -11.72 -3.25
C ASP A 112 4.61 -11.78 -4.79
N LEU A 113 3.48 -11.77 -5.50
CA LEU A 113 3.47 -11.75 -6.96
C LEU A 113 3.99 -10.41 -7.51
N LEU A 114 3.58 -9.30 -6.91
CA LEU A 114 4.01 -7.96 -7.33
C LEU A 114 5.49 -7.74 -7.07
N THR A 115 6.02 -8.21 -5.94
CA THR A 115 7.46 -8.10 -5.62
C THR A 115 8.36 -8.86 -6.60
N GLN A 116 7.85 -9.88 -7.29
CA GLN A 116 8.59 -10.59 -8.34
C GLN A 116 8.62 -9.82 -9.67
N ARG A 117 7.68 -8.90 -9.88
CA ARG A 117 7.56 -8.11 -11.12
C ARG A 117 8.50 -6.90 -11.14
N HIS A 118 8.84 -6.35 -9.98
CA HIS A 118 9.64 -5.13 -9.84
C HIS A 118 10.95 -5.42 -9.10
N ASN A 119 11.93 -4.54 -9.23
CA ASN A 119 13.13 -4.58 -8.39
C ASN A 119 12.92 -3.59 -7.24
N ILE A 120 12.63 -4.08 -6.05
CA ILE A 120 12.17 -3.25 -4.93
C ILE A 120 13.24 -3.19 -3.85
N GLU A 121 13.69 -1.97 -3.55
CA GLU A 121 14.44 -1.63 -2.34
C GLU A 121 13.44 -1.21 -1.25
N TRP A 122 13.46 -1.91 -0.11
CA TRP A 122 12.56 -1.65 1.02
C TRP A 122 13.25 -0.74 2.03
N LEU A 123 12.67 0.44 2.24
CA LEU A 123 13.20 1.49 3.10
C LEU A 123 12.25 1.69 4.28
N TRP A 124 12.55 1.02 5.39
CA TRP A 124 11.81 1.24 6.62
C TRP A 124 12.21 2.58 7.24
N VAL A 125 11.21 3.43 7.45
CA VAL A 125 11.38 4.69 8.17
C VAL A 125 10.79 4.55 9.58
N ARG A 126 11.46 5.15 10.56
CA ARG A 126 10.90 5.22 11.91
C ARG A 126 9.78 6.27 11.88
N GLY A 127 8.57 5.89 12.29
CA GLY A 127 7.33 6.66 12.11
C GLY A 127 7.37 8.15 12.51
N HIS A 128 6.41 8.90 11.97
CA HIS A 128 6.14 10.35 12.09
C HIS A 128 7.15 11.21 12.85
N SER A 129 8.25 11.56 12.19
CA SER A 129 8.87 12.89 12.26
C SER A 129 9.93 13.01 11.17
N GLY A 130 9.65 13.75 10.09
CA GLY A 130 10.68 14.29 9.20
C GLY A 130 10.80 13.70 7.80
N HIS A 131 9.84 12.89 7.34
CA HIS A 131 9.80 12.39 5.96
C HIS A 131 8.53 12.88 5.25
N GLU A 132 8.66 13.97 4.48
CA GLU A 132 7.55 14.64 3.76
C GLU A 132 6.67 13.64 2.98
N GLY A 133 7.29 12.66 2.31
CA GLY A 133 6.55 11.65 1.54
C GLY A 133 5.69 10.71 2.40
N ASN A 134 6.16 10.34 3.59
CA ASN A 134 5.38 9.50 4.51
C ASN A 134 4.25 10.28 5.17
N GLU A 135 4.48 11.55 5.51
CA GLU A 135 3.43 12.45 6.01
C GLU A 135 2.32 12.65 4.96
N GLN A 136 2.69 12.75 3.67
CA GLN A 136 1.70 12.78 2.58
C GLN A 136 0.96 11.45 2.45
N ALA A 137 1.63 10.31 2.62
CA ALA A 137 0.98 9.00 2.58
C ALA A 137 -0.04 8.81 3.74
N ASP A 138 0.28 9.26 4.95
CA ASP A 138 -0.65 9.27 6.10
C ASP A 138 -1.88 10.15 5.83
N GLN A 139 -1.67 11.35 5.27
CA GLN A 139 -2.77 12.23 4.87
C GLN A 139 -3.68 11.55 3.85
N LEU A 140 -3.10 10.85 2.87
CA LEU A 140 -3.84 10.07 1.88
C LEU A 140 -4.60 8.90 2.53
N ALA A 141 -4.00 8.21 3.49
CA ALA A 141 -4.66 7.13 4.22
C ALA A 141 -5.88 7.64 5.02
N ASN A 142 -5.74 8.78 5.70
CA ASN A 142 -6.85 9.40 6.42
C ASN A 142 -7.94 9.91 5.45
N ARG A 143 -7.59 10.46 4.28
CA ARG A 143 -8.56 10.77 3.21
C ARG A 143 -9.31 9.52 2.74
N GLY A 144 -8.63 8.37 2.68
CA GLY A 144 -9.26 7.07 2.40
C GLY A 144 -10.33 6.70 3.43
N VAL A 145 -10.03 6.90 4.73
CA VAL A 145 -11.01 6.70 5.83
C VAL A 145 -12.21 7.63 5.66
N GLU A 146 -11.95 8.93 5.46
CA GLU A 146 -12.98 9.96 5.33
C GLU A 146 -13.94 9.64 4.17
N CYS A 147 -13.39 9.27 3.02
CA CYS A 147 -14.21 8.90 1.86
C CYS A 147 -15.14 7.71 2.16
N VAL A 148 -14.70 6.74 2.96
CA VAL A 148 -15.56 5.61 3.36
C VAL A 148 -16.65 6.07 4.32
N LEU A 149 -16.34 6.97 5.26
CA LEU A 149 -17.31 7.53 6.20
C LEU A 149 -18.37 8.38 5.50
N GLU A 150 -17.98 9.22 4.55
CA GLU A 150 -18.90 9.99 3.72
C GLU A 150 -19.81 9.07 2.88
N ASN A 151 -19.26 7.99 2.31
CA ASN A 151 -20.08 7.02 1.58
C ASN A 151 -21.01 6.18 2.47
N LEU A 152 -20.83 6.21 3.80
CA LEU A 152 -21.75 5.60 4.76
C LEU A 152 -22.92 6.52 5.13
N ASP A 153 -22.75 7.83 5.03
CA ASP A 153 -23.78 8.81 5.37
C ASP A 153 -24.78 9.08 4.23
N GLY A 154 -24.46 8.64 3.01
CA GLY A 154 -25.34 8.73 1.83
C GLY A 154 -25.26 10.05 1.07
N SER A 155 -24.23 10.87 1.29
CA SER A 155 -24.06 12.16 0.60
C SER A 155 -23.65 11.99 -0.87
N PRO A 156 -24.39 12.58 -1.85
CA PRO A 156 -24.18 12.35 -3.28
C PRO A 156 -22.89 12.97 -3.87
N SER A 157 -22.07 13.70 -3.09
CA SER A 157 -20.83 14.33 -3.60
C SER A 157 -19.55 13.51 -3.37
N ALA A 158 -19.63 12.39 -2.65
CA ALA A 158 -18.47 11.62 -2.18
C ALA A 158 -17.98 10.54 -3.17
N ALA A 159 -18.88 9.97 -3.97
CA ALA A 159 -18.57 8.82 -4.83
C ALA A 159 -17.57 9.13 -5.95
N GLU A 160 -17.53 10.36 -6.47
CA GLU A 160 -16.63 10.75 -7.58
C GLU A 160 -15.20 11.11 -7.12
N LYS A 161 -14.95 11.28 -5.82
CA LYS A 161 -13.64 11.73 -5.30
C LYS A 161 -12.70 10.61 -4.87
N CYS A 162 -13.20 9.39 -4.77
CA CYS A 162 -12.45 8.24 -4.27
C CYS A 162 -11.66 7.49 -5.36
N GLU A 163 -11.74 7.92 -6.62
CA GLU A 163 -11.10 7.21 -7.72
C GLU A 163 -9.65 7.64 -7.93
N ILE A 164 -8.82 6.62 -8.14
CA ILE A 164 -7.44 6.71 -8.60
C ILE A 164 -7.42 7.58 -9.87
N ASN A 165 -6.87 8.79 -9.80
CA ASN A 165 -6.73 9.62 -10.99
C ASN A 165 -5.68 8.98 -11.93
N GLU A 166 -6.15 8.23 -12.92
CA GLU A 166 -5.33 7.54 -13.91
C GLU A 166 -4.77 8.47 -15.00
N SER A 167 -5.22 9.72 -15.06
CA SER A 167 -5.11 10.57 -16.26
C SER A 167 -3.75 11.23 -16.52
N LEU A 168 -2.77 11.14 -15.61
CA LEU A 168 -1.51 11.87 -15.71
C LEU A 168 -0.28 11.04 -16.12
N TRP A 169 -0.47 9.79 -16.56
CA TRP A 169 0.62 8.89 -17.00
C TRP A 169 0.42 8.40 -18.43
N LYS A 170 0.45 9.35 -19.38
CA LYS A 170 0.68 9.11 -20.81
C LYS A 170 2.12 9.45 -21.16
#